data_AF-A0A3B9HPW8-F1
#
_entry.id   AF-A0A3B9HPW8-F1
#
_cell.length_a   1.000
_cell.length_b   1.000
_cell.length_c   1.000
_cell.angle_alpha   90.00
_cell.angle_beta   90.00
_cell.angle_gamma   90.00
#
_symmetry.space_group_name_H-M   'P 1'
#
loop_
_entity.id
_entity.type
_entity.pdbx_description
1 polymer ?
#
loop_
_entity_poly.entity_id
_entity_poly.type
_entity_poly.pdbx_seq_one_letter_code
_entity_poly.pdbx_strand_id
1 'polypeptide(L)' 'MKINVEFVGAISSGPYKKAQEFEVKDKSSVRDFLECLHFDKSHLDFIQIVKNGTRCAHGDSLKNGDKLELMLMVGGG' A
#
# COMPACT_ATOMS: atom_id res chain seq x y z
N MET A 1 2.93 -14.49 -4.29
CA MET A 1 3.80 -13.55 -5.04
C MET A 1 4.53 -12.57 -4.12
N LYS A 2 5.57 -11.91 -4.63
CA LYS A 2 6.35 -10.88 -3.92
C LYS A 2 6.12 -9.50 -4.53
N ILE A 3 5.96 -8.48 -3.69
CA ILE A 3 5.85 -7.07 -4.10
C ILE A 3 6.80 -6.19 -3.28
N ASN A 4 7.18 -5.05 -3.82
CA ASN A 4 7.96 -4.03 -3.11
C ASN A 4 7.05 -2.91 -2.66
N VAL A 5 7.10 -2.53 -1.39
CA VAL A 5 6.22 -1.49 -0.83
C VAL A 5 7.07 -0.42 -0.18
N GLU A 6 6.81 0.82 -0.57
CA GLU A 6 7.41 2.02 0.01
C GLU A 6 6.34 2.82 0.77
N PHE A 7 6.60 3.08 2.04
CA PHE A 7 5.76 3.91 2.91
C PHE A 7 6.28 5.34 2.84
N VAL A 8 5.45 6.26 2.34
CA VAL A 8 5.81 7.64 2.04
C VAL A 8 5.00 8.61 2.91
N GLY A 9 5.68 9.59 3.51
CA GLY A 9 5.05 10.58 4.39
C GLY A 9 4.70 10.01 5.77
N ALA A 10 3.57 10.43 6.34
CA ALA A 10 3.17 10.09 7.71
C ALA A 10 3.08 8.57 7.96
N ILE A 11 2.73 7.79 6.95
CA ILE A 11 2.61 6.32 7.04
C ILE A 11 3.97 5.61 7.25
N SER A 12 5.09 6.29 6.97
CA SER A 12 6.45 5.77 7.21
C SER A 12 6.84 5.69 8.69
N SER A 13 6.04 6.28 9.58
CA SER A 13 6.24 6.23 11.04
C SER A 13 5.70 4.94 11.70
N GLY A 14 5.07 4.06 10.91
CA GLY A 14 4.57 2.77 11.38
C GLY A 14 5.65 1.74 11.72
N PRO A 15 5.27 0.49 12.03
CA PRO A 15 6.20 -0.57 12.43
C PRO A 15 7.06 -1.12 11.28
N TYR A 16 6.77 -0.72 10.04
CA TYR A 16 7.43 -1.20 8.84
C TYR A 16 8.62 -0.33 8.45
N LYS A 17 9.60 -0.92 7.76
CA LYS A 17 10.70 -0.16 7.15
C LYS A 17 10.13 0.74 6.05
N LYS A 18 10.78 1.88 5.81
CA LYS A 18 10.42 2.82 4.73
C LYS A 18 10.18 2.11 3.40
N ALA A 19 11.02 1.15 3.03
CA ALA A 19 10.81 0.28 1.88
C ALA A 19 11.09 -1.18 2.29
N GLN A 20 10.20 -2.09 1.95
CA GLN A 20 10.38 -3.53 2.21
C GLN A 20 9.60 -4.40 1.23
N GLU A 21 10.04 -5.65 1.10
CA GLU A 21 9.36 -6.69 0.33
C GLU A 21 8.25 -7.32 1.19
N PHE A 22 7.12 -7.61 0.56
CA PHE A 22 6.02 -8.38 1.17
C PHE A 22 5.69 -9.60 0.31
N GLU A 23 5.46 -10.73 0.98
CA GLU A 23 4.79 -11.87 0.38
C GLU A 23 3.28 -11.68 0.46
N VAL A 24 2.63 -11.72 -0.69
CA VAL A 24 1.20 -11.51 -0.86
C VAL A 24 0.61 -12.73 -1.55
N LYS A 25 -0.62 -13.11 -1.18
CA LYS A 25 -1.33 -14.21 -1.83
C LYS A 25 -1.55 -13.92 -3.31
N ASP A 26 -1.46 -14.96 -4.14
CA ASP A 26 -1.70 -14.79 -5.57
C ASP A 26 -3.14 -14.33 -5.83
N LYS A 27 -3.29 -13.43 -6.81
CA LYS A 27 -4.56 -12.76 -7.19
C LYS A 27 -5.15 -11.82 -6.13
N SER A 28 -4.39 -11.45 -5.10
CA SER A 28 -4.80 -10.38 -4.17
C SER A 28 -4.94 -9.04 -4.88
N SER A 29 -5.91 -8.26 -4.41
CA SER A 29 -6.03 -6.84 -4.72
C SER A 29 -5.16 -5.98 -3.79
N VAL A 30 -4.98 -4.71 -4.15
CA VAL A 30 -4.37 -3.71 -3.27
C VAL A 30 -5.12 -3.64 -1.93
N ARG A 31 -6.46 -3.67 -1.94
CA ARG A 31 -7.29 -3.65 -0.74
C ARG A 31 -6.99 -4.82 0.18
N ASP A 32 -6.95 -6.04 -0.36
CA ASP A 32 -6.67 -7.25 0.43
C ASP A 32 -5.31 -7.13 1.13
N PHE A 33 -4.31 -6.61 0.41
CA PHE A 33 -2.99 -6.36 0.98
C PHE A 33 -3.01 -5.32 2.11
N LEU A 34 -3.71 -4.19 1.92
CA LEU A 34 -3.80 -3.16 2.96
C LEU A 34 -4.54 -3.66 4.22
N GLU A 35 -5.57 -4.51 4.04
CA GLU A 35 -6.26 -5.15 5.16
C GLU A 35 -5.33 -6.12 5.92
N CYS A 36 -4.36 -6.77 5.25
CA CYS A 36 -3.32 -7.58 5.91
C CYS A 36 -2.30 -6.75 6.70
N LEU A 37 -2.11 -5.47 6.37
CA LEU A 37 -1.23 -4.57 7.12
C LEU A 37 -1.87 -4.05 8.42
N HIS A 38 -3.06 -4.56 8.78
CA HIS A 38 -3.82 -4.15 9.96
C HIS A 38 -4.14 -2.65 10.01
N PHE A 39 -4.22 -1.98 8.86
CA PHE A 39 -4.80 -0.65 8.81
C PHE A 39 -6.30 -0.71 9.14
N ASP A 40 -6.76 0.21 9.98
CA ASP A 40 -8.20 0.38 10.21
C ASP A 40 -8.92 0.62 8.88
N LYS A 41 -10.05 -0.05 8.69
CA LYS A 41 -10.83 0.04 7.44
C LYS A 41 -11.24 1.47 7.11
N SER A 42 -11.50 2.29 8.13
CA SER A 42 -11.80 3.71 7.99
C SER A 42 -10.62 4.53 7.48
N HIS A 43 -9.37 4.07 7.69
CA HIS A 43 -8.17 4.78 7.22
C HIS A 43 -7.79 4.41 5.79
N LEU A 44 -8.25 3.26 5.28
CA LEU A 44 -7.90 2.79 3.93
C LEU A 44 -8.25 3.80 2.84
N ASP A 45 -9.39 4.48 2.96
CA ASP A 45 -9.85 5.47 1.98
C ASP A 45 -8.96 6.73 1.94
N PHE A 46 -8.19 6.97 2.99
CA PHE A 46 -7.22 8.06 3.07
C PHE A 46 -5.82 7.66 2.61
N ILE A 47 -5.62 6.40 2.23
CA ILE A 47 -4.35 5.92 1.68
C ILE A 47 -4.40 6.09 0.16
N GLN A 48 -3.56 6.97 -0.36
CA GLN A 48 -3.27 7.05 -1.79
C GLN A 48 -2.26 5.94 -2.14
N ILE A 49 -2.58 5.18 -3.19
CA ILE A 49 -1.70 4.12 -3.72
C ILE A 49 -1.19 4.53 -5.10
N VAL A 50 0.12 4.39 -5.28
CA VAL A 50 0.79 4.46 -6.58
C VAL A 50 1.40 3.09 -6.86
N LYS A 51 0.99 2.46 -7.96
CA LYS A 51 1.52 1.18 -8.44
C LYS A 51 2.36 1.41 -9.69
N ASN A 52 3.62 1.00 -9.66
CA ASN A 52 4.57 1.13 -10.76
C ASN A 52 4.62 2.58 -11.32
N GLY A 53 4.60 3.57 -10.43
CA GLY A 53 4.65 4.99 -10.77
C GLY A 53 3.32 5.63 -11.18
N THR A 54 2.20 4.88 -11.23
CA THR A 54 0.88 5.43 -11.57
C THR A 54 -0.12 5.23 -10.44
N ARG A 55 -0.97 6.23 -10.18
CA ARG A 55 -2.05 6.10 -9.18
C ARG A 55 -2.96 4.93 -9.56
N CYS A 56 -3.28 4.07 -8.60
CA CYS A 56 -4.20 2.95 -8.80
C CYS A 56 -5.34 2.96 -7.78
N ALA A 57 -6.40 2.23 -8.10
CA ALA A 57 -7.52 2.02 -7.19
C ALA A 57 -7.22 0.86 -6.23
N HIS A 58 -7.84 0.87 -5.05
CA HIS A 58 -7.72 -0.23 -4.08
C HIS A 58 -8.23 -1.58 -4.63
N GLY A 59 -9.12 -1.56 -5.62
CA GLY A 59 -9.62 -2.77 -6.28
C GLY A 59 -8.65 -3.38 -7.30
N ASP A 60 -7.55 -2.70 -7.62
CA ASP A 60 -6.59 -3.21 -8.61
C ASP A 60 -5.92 -4.50 -8.13
N SER A 61 -5.79 -5.46 -9.04
CA SER A 61 -5.01 -6.67 -8.80
C SER A 61 -3.51 -6.36 -8.72
N LEU A 62 -2.85 -7.03 -7.78
CA LEU A 62 -1.41 -7.04 -7.62
C LEU A 62 -0.79 -8.17 -8.43
N LYS A 63 0.44 -7.93 -8.91
CA LYS A 63 1.25 -8.89 -9.65
C LYS A 63 2.63 -9.03 -9.01
N ASN A 64 3.26 -10.17 -9.25
CA ASN A 64 4.63 -10.41 -8.80
C ASN A 64 5.58 -9.35 -9.35
N GLY A 65 6.37 -8.74 -8.47
CA GLY A 65 7.32 -7.68 -8.81
C GLY A 65 6.75 -6.26 -8.83
N ASP A 66 5.45 -6.06 -8.57
CA ASP A 66 4.88 -4.72 -8.48
C ASP A 66 5.58 -3.88 -7.40
N LYS A 67 5.78 -2.60 -7.70
CA LYS A 67 6.19 -1.58 -6.74
C LYS A 67 4.96 -0.77 -6.32
N LEU A 68 4.65 -0.77 -5.03
CA LEU A 68 3.62 0.08 -4.43
C LEU A 68 4.27 1.20 -3.63
N GLU A 69 3.69 2.39 -3.72
CA GLU A 69 3.97 3.49 -2.83
C GLU A 69 2.67 3.84 -2.11
N LEU A 70 2.71 3.77 -0.77
CA LEU A 70 1.58 4.04 0.10
C LEU A 70 1.80 5.40 0.74
N MET A 71 0.80 6.27 0.63
CA MET A 71 0.83 7.62 1.17
C MET A 71 -0.45 7.88 1.95
N LEU A 72 -0.31 8.30 3.21
CA LEU A 72 -1.47 8.79 3.98
C LEU A 72 -1.74 10.24 3.59
N MET A 73 -2.96 10.50 3.11
CA MET A 73 -3.44 11.85 2.85
C MET A 73 -3.82 12.50 4.18
N VAL A 74 -2.91 13.29 4.74
CA VAL A 74 -3.24 14.22 5.82
C VAL A 74 -3.77 15.50 5.20
N GLY A 75 -4.97 15.94 5.61
CA GLY A 75 -5.49 17.24 5.22
C GLY A 75 -4.50 18.32 5.66
N GLY A 76 -3.89 19.01 4.70
CA GLY A 76 -3.06 20.17 4.99
C GLY A 76 -3.94 21.25 5.62
N GLY A 77 -3.59 21.65 6.84
CA GLY A 77 -4.17 22.83 7.49
C GLY A 77 -3.70 24.13 6.85
#